data_AF-A0A9X5MRI5-F1
#
_entry.id   AF-A0A9X5MRI5-F1
#
_cell.length_a   1.000
_cell.length_b   1.000
_cell.length_c   1.000
_cell.angle_alpha   90.00
_cell.angle_beta   90.00
_cell.angle_gamma   90.00
#
_symmetry.space_group_name_H-M   'P 1'
#
loop_
_entity.id
_entity.type
_entity.pdbx_description
1 polymer ?
#
loop_
_entity_poly.entity_id
_entity_poly.type
_entity_poly.pdbx_seq_one_letter_code
_entity_poly.pdbx_strand_id
1 'polypeptide(L)'
;MNNNDELIKFKKIEKEIILPFLQNEFSFLDSVDILYQGIDQYVEIYAYLVNKKFVIEFDLSTIDHSITKNEILTVQEYEKSLQGKGRAKKEARDFLRKLMHKEV
;
A
#
# COMPACT_ATOMS: atom_id res chain seq x y z
N MET A 1 5.19 -21.26 -10.89
CA MET A 1 6.29 -20.33 -10.50
C MET A 1 6.58 -20.57 -9.03
N ASN A 2 7.85 -20.59 -8.63
CA ASN A 2 8.19 -20.78 -7.22
C ASN A 2 7.88 -19.50 -6.45
N ASN A 3 7.37 -19.61 -5.22
CA ASN A 3 7.05 -18.45 -4.35
C ASN A 3 8.25 -17.47 -4.18
N ASN A 4 9.48 -17.95 -4.34
CA ASN A 4 10.68 -17.11 -4.29
C ASN A 4 10.79 -16.14 -5.48
N ASP A 5 10.36 -16.55 -6.68
CA ASP A 5 10.47 -15.74 -7.89
C ASP A 5 9.53 -14.53 -7.85
N GLU A 6 8.32 -14.73 -7.31
CA GLU A 6 7.33 -13.67 -7.13
C GLU A 6 7.77 -12.66 -6.07
N LEU A 7 8.32 -13.14 -4.95
CA LEU A 7 8.89 -12.26 -3.91
C LEU A 7 10.06 -11.44 -4.45
N ILE A 8 10.95 -12.04 -5.24
CA ILE A 8 12.08 -11.34 -5.87
C ILE A 8 11.55 -10.26 -6.84
N LYS A 9 10.56 -10.60 -7.67
CA LYS A 9 9.95 -9.66 -8.60
C LYS A 9 9.29 -8.49 -7.88
N PHE A 10 8.52 -8.77 -6.83
CA PHE A 10 7.89 -7.74 -5.99
C PHE A 10 8.94 -6.82 -5.38
N LYS A 11 9.97 -7.36 -4.71
CA LYS A 11 11.04 -6.55 -4.11
C LYS A 11 11.76 -5.66 -5.13
N LYS A 12 11.91 -6.14 -6.37
CA LYS A 12 12.49 -5.36 -7.45
C LYS A 12 11.58 -4.19 -7.85
N ILE A 13 10.29 -4.45 -8.08
CA ILE A 13 9.28 -3.42 -8.39
C ILE A 13 9.18 -2.41 -7.25
N GLU A 14 9.13 -2.89 -6.01
CA GLU A 14 9.05 -2.05 -4.81
C GLU A 14 10.23 -1.08 -4.75
N LYS A 15 11.45 -1.59 -4.95
CA LYS A 15 12.67 -0.78 -4.90
C LYS A 15 12.82 0.18 -6.09
N GLU A 16 12.51 -0.27 -7.30
CA GLU A 16 12.82 0.47 -8.53
C GLU A 16 11.71 1.43 -8.96
N ILE A 17 10.47 1.20 -8.50
CA ILE A 17 9.29 1.91 -9.01
C ILE A 17 8.49 2.51 -7.85
N ILE A 18 8.05 1.70 -6.90
CA ILE A 18 7.13 2.14 -5.84
C ILE A 18 7.81 3.09 -4.86
N LEU A 19 8.97 2.72 -4.30
CA LEU A 19 9.67 3.57 -3.33
C LEU A 19 10.07 4.94 -3.92
N PRO A 20 10.63 5.02 -5.15
CA PRO A 20 10.88 6.32 -5.80
C PRO A 20 9.61 7.15 -5.99
N PHE A 21 8.49 6.52 -6.36
CA PHE A 21 7.20 7.20 -6.45
C PHE A 21 6.77 7.79 -5.10
N LEU A 22 6.85 6.99 -4.02
CA LEU A 22 6.53 7.46 -2.67
C LEU A 22 7.46 8.60 -2.23
N GLN A 23 8.74 8.56 -2.57
CA GLN A 23 9.69 9.63 -2.29
C GLN A 23 9.37 10.94 -3.03
N ASN A 24 8.77 10.84 -4.22
CA ASN A 24 8.33 12.01 -4.96
C ASN A 24 7.03 12.60 -4.39
N GLU A 25 6.12 11.75 -3.88
CA GLU A 25 4.83 12.17 -3.32
C GLU A 25 4.95 12.73 -1.89
N PHE A 26 5.92 12.25 -1.11
CA PHE A 26 6.12 12.69 0.27
C PHE A 26 7.47 13.38 0.43
N SER A 27 7.46 14.57 1.04
CA SER A 27 8.67 15.35 1.32
C SER A 27 9.70 14.63 2.21
N PHE A 28 9.28 13.61 2.96
CA PHE A 28 10.13 12.75 3.77
C PHE A 28 9.45 11.39 3.99
N LEU A 29 10.25 10.31 4.02
CA LEU A 29 9.81 8.95 4.34
C LEU A 29 10.58 8.43 5.57
N ASP A 30 9.90 8.35 6.70
CA ASP A 30 10.35 7.75 7.97
C ASP A 30 10.07 6.25 8.00
N SER A 31 8.85 5.87 7.62
CA SER A 31 8.38 4.49 7.61
C SER A 31 7.45 4.26 6.44
N VAL A 32 7.54 3.09 5.83
CA VAL A 32 6.68 2.68 4.72
C VAL A 32 6.33 1.21 4.92
N ASP A 33 5.04 0.93 5.09
CA ASP A 33 4.53 -0.42 5.31
C ASP A 33 3.42 -0.73 4.29
N ILE A 34 3.52 -1.86 3.59
CA ILE A 34 2.44 -2.30 2.70
C ILE A 34 1.23 -2.74 3.54
N LEU A 35 0.07 -2.16 3.24
CA LEU A 35 -1.20 -2.51 3.89
C LEU A 35 -2.01 -3.49 3.07
N TYR A 36 -1.97 -3.33 1.74
CA TYR A 36 -2.77 -4.11 0.82
C TYR A 36 -2.08 -4.21 -0.54
N GLN A 37 -2.21 -5.40 -1.14
CA GLN A 37 -1.90 -5.68 -2.52
C GLN A 37 -3.05 -6.49 -3.11
N GLY A 38 -3.57 -6.06 -4.24
CA GLY A 38 -4.58 -6.77 -5.01
C GLY A 38 -4.28 -6.73 -6.50
N ILE A 39 -4.99 -7.54 -7.27
CA ILE A 39 -4.91 -7.54 -8.73
C ILE A 39 -6.31 -7.45 -9.28
N ASP A 40 -6.54 -6.50 -10.18
CA ASP A 40 -7.75 -6.41 -11.01
C ASP A 40 -7.35 -6.12 -12.45
N GLN A 41 -7.81 -6.95 -13.40
CA GLN A 41 -7.64 -6.77 -14.85
C GLN A 41 -6.32 -6.11 -15.29
N TYR A 42 -5.19 -6.81 -15.10
CA TYR A 42 -3.84 -6.36 -15.49
C TYR A 42 -3.28 -5.15 -14.73
N VAL A 43 -3.89 -4.79 -13.61
CA VAL A 43 -3.42 -3.73 -12.71
C VAL A 43 -3.18 -4.33 -11.33
N GLU A 44 -2.03 -4.02 -10.75
CA GLU A 44 -1.73 -4.28 -9.35
C GLU A 44 -2.14 -3.07 -8.51
N ILE A 45 -3.05 -3.27 -7.57
CA ILE A 45 -3.58 -2.23 -6.69
C ILE A 45 -2.82 -2.29 -5.38
N TYR A 46 -2.20 -1.19 -4.98
CA TYR A 46 -1.42 -1.08 -3.76
C TYR A 46 -2.03 -0.08 -2.79
N ALA A 47 -1.92 -0.38 -1.49
CA ALA A 47 -2.08 0.59 -0.43
C ALA A 47 -0.88 0.55 0.52
N TYR A 48 -0.27 1.70 0.78
CA TYR A 48 0.88 1.84 1.68
C TYR A 48 0.57 2.78 2.83
N LEU A 49 0.95 2.38 4.05
CA LEU A 49 1.04 3.25 5.21
C LEU A 49 2.37 4.00 5.17
N VAL A 50 2.31 5.31 5.10
CA VAL A 50 3.48 6.20 5.06
C VAL A 50 3.56 7.02 6.33
N ASN A 51 4.73 6.98 6.97
CA ASN A 51 5.09 7.71 8.19
C ASN A 51 4.10 7.52 9.34
N LYS A 52 3.42 6.36 9.38
CA LYS A 52 2.31 6.04 10.29
C LYS A 52 1.19 7.11 10.30
N LYS A 53 1.07 7.92 9.25
CA LYS A 53 0.19 9.10 9.21
C LYS A 53 -0.76 9.08 8.03
N PHE A 54 -0.26 8.64 6.89
CA PHE A 54 -0.99 8.67 5.63
C PHE A 54 -1.10 7.27 5.05
N VAL A 55 -2.20 7.02 4.34
CA VAL A 55 -2.37 5.86 3.47
C VAL A 55 -2.47 6.39 2.05
N ILE A 56 -1.60 5.90 1.18
CA ILE A 56 -1.66 6.18 -0.25
C ILE A 56 -2.12 4.93 -0.99
N GLU A 57 -3.15 5.09 -1.81
CA GLU A 57 -3.64 4.07 -2.73
C GLU A 57 -3.28 4.44 -4.17
N PHE A 58 -2.79 3.48 -4.93
CA PHE A 58 -2.42 3.66 -6.33
C PHE A 58 -2.47 2.35 -7.10
N ASP A 59 -2.59 2.51 -8.41
CA ASP A 59 -2.65 1.44 -9.39
C ASP A 59 -1.31 1.36 -10.14
N LEU A 60 -0.75 0.16 -10.25
CA LEU A 60 0.44 -0.13 -11.03
C LEU A 60 0.05 -0.97 -12.25
N SER A 61 0.24 -0.41 -13.44
CA SER A 61 0.06 -1.14 -14.70
C SER A 61 1.05 -2.29 -14.80
N THR A 62 0.56 -3.52 -15.04
CA THR A 62 1.45 -4.68 -15.26
C THR A 62 2.08 -4.72 -16.66
N ILE A 63 1.70 -3.80 -17.55
CA ILE A 63 2.15 -3.74 -18.95
C ILE A 63 3.37 -2.83 -19.08
N ASP A 64 3.29 -1.62 -18.54
CA ASP A 64 4.31 -0.58 -18.68
C ASP A 64 4.84 -0.04 -17.34
N HIS A 65 4.35 -0.57 -16.22
CA HIS A 65 4.69 -0.14 -14.87
C HIS A 65 4.45 1.35 -14.57
N SER A 66 3.55 1.99 -15.32
CA SER A 66 3.06 3.32 -14.96
C SER A 66 2.23 3.25 -13.67
N ILE A 67 2.41 4.26 -12.81
CA ILE A 67 1.64 4.42 -11.58
C ILE A 67 0.55 5.46 -11.81
N THR A 68 -0.69 5.10 -11.48
CA THR A 68 -1.81 6.03 -11.37
C THR A 68 -2.17 6.19 -9.89
N LYS A 69 -1.95 7.40 -9.37
CA LYS A 69 -2.31 7.73 -7.98
C LYS A 69 -3.83 7.83 -7.86
N ASN A 70 -4.40 7.11 -6.91
CA ASN A 70 -5.84 7.14 -6.65
C ASN A 70 -6.16 8.16 -5.55
N GLU A 71 -5.65 7.93 -4.34
CA GLU A 71 -5.99 8.76 -3.18
C GLU A 71 -4.85 8.77 -2.14
N ILE A 72 -4.72 9.90 -1.43
CA ILE A 72 -3.91 9.99 -0.20
C ILE A 72 -4.87 10.38 0.92
N LEU A 73 -4.99 9.51 1.92
CA LEU A 73 -5.85 9.68 3.07
C LEU A 73 -5.00 9.77 4.34
N THR A 74 -5.49 10.47 5.36
CA THR A 74 -4.98 10.24 6.72
C THR A 74 -5.37 8.83 7.20
N VAL A 75 -4.61 8.27 8.14
CA VAL A 75 -4.96 6.98 8.77
C VAL A 75 -6.40 6.98 9.32
N GLN A 76 -6.86 8.10 9.86
CA GLN A 76 -8.22 8.23 10.40
C GLN A 76 -9.30 8.18 9.30
N GLU A 77 -9.07 8.86 8.18
CA GLU A 77 -9.98 8.83 7.03
C GLU A 77 -10.00 7.44 6.39
N TYR A 78 -8.83 6.81 6.27
CA TYR A 78 -8.72 5.46 5.78
C TYR A 78 -9.46 4.47 6.69
N GLU A 79 -9.27 4.55 8.01
CA GLU A 79 -10.00 3.69 8.95
C GLU A 79 -11.52 3.85 8.82
N LYS A 80 -12.01 5.09 8.65
CA LYS A 80 -13.43 5.36 8.39
C LYS A 80 -13.90 4.76 7.07
N SER A 81 -13.08 4.80 6.00
CA SER A 81 -13.42 4.23 4.69
C SER A 81 -13.57 2.70 4.72
N LEU A 82 -12.95 2.05 5.71
CA LEU A 82 -13.07 0.61 5.99
C LEU A 82 -14.30 0.25 6.85
N GLN A 83 -14.90 1.21 7.56
CA GLN A 83 -16.07 0.96 8.40
C GLN A 83 -17.30 0.57 7.56
N GLY A 84 -18.06 -0.43 8.00
CA GLY A 84 -19.27 -0.90 7.31
C GLY A 84 -19.03 -1.75 6.06
N LYS A 85 -17.79 -1.90 5.60
CA LYS A 85 -17.43 -2.82 4.51
C LYS A 85 -17.18 -4.22 5.10
N GLY A 86 -17.58 -5.29 4.38
CA GLY A 86 -17.63 -6.68 4.87
C GLY A 86 -16.32 -7.29 5.39
N ARG A 87 -16.32 -8.59 5.70
CA ARG A 87 -15.22 -9.30 6.42
C ARG A 87 -13.80 -8.99 5.93
N ALA A 88 -13.57 -8.87 4.62
CA ALA A 88 -12.23 -8.58 4.07
C ALA A 88 -11.65 -7.23 4.53
N LYS A 89 -12.48 -6.20 4.70
CA LYS A 89 -12.04 -4.86 5.13
C LYS A 89 -11.87 -4.77 6.66
N LYS A 90 -12.41 -5.74 7.41
CA LYS A 90 -12.14 -5.90 8.85
C LYS A 90 -10.67 -6.27 9.10
N GLU A 91 -10.11 -7.20 8.31
CA GLU A 91 -8.72 -7.64 8.46
C GLU A 91 -7.74 -6.51 8.17
N ALA A 92 -7.97 -5.73 7.10
CA ALA A 92 -7.18 -4.54 6.79
C ALA A 92 -7.21 -3.51 7.94
N ARG A 93 -8.38 -3.29 8.54
CA ARG A 93 -8.53 -2.38 9.69
C ARG A 93 -7.80 -2.90 10.93
N ASP A 94 -7.93 -4.19 11.22
CA ASP A 94 -7.28 -4.80 12.38
C ASP A 94 -5.75 -4.83 12.21
N PHE A 95 -5.25 -5.01 10.99
CA PHE A 95 -3.83 -4.92 10.65
C PHE A 95 -3.31 -3.48 10.77
N LEU A 96 -4.03 -2.50 10.21
CA LEU A 96 -3.70 -1.08 10.37
C LEU A 96 -3.60 -0.70 11.85
N ARG A 97 -4.58 -1.10 12.67
CA ARG A 97 -4.55 -0.86 14.12
C ARG A 97 -3.33 -1.49 14.79
N LYS A 98 -2.95 -2.72 14.41
CA LYS A 98 -1.74 -3.36 14.95
C LYS A 98 -0.47 -2.58 14.62
N LEU A 99 -0.34 -2.06 13.40
CA LEU A 99 0.81 -1.24 13.00
C LEU A 99 0.86 0.08 13.76
N MET A 100 -0.31 0.70 13.98
CA MET A 100 -0.43 1.95 14.73
C MET A 100 -0.19 1.78 16.25
N HIS A 101 -0.50 0.62 16.82
CA HIS A 101 -0.34 0.33 18.26
C HIS A 101 0.96 -0.38 18.62
N LYS A 102 1.87 -0.63 17.67
CA LYS A 102 3.14 -1.34 17.91
C LYS A 102 4.21 -0.49 18.62
N GLU A 103 3.79 0.45 19.46
CA GLU A 103 4.65 1.22 20.37
C GLU A 103 4.25 0.94 21.82
N VAL A 104 4.83 -0.13 22.38
CA VAL A 104 5.17 -0.26 23.80
C VAL A 104 6.55 -0.90 23.87
#